data_AF-A0A2V6MLM1-F1
#
_entry.id   AF-A0A2V6MLM1-F1
#
_cell.length_a   1.000
_cell.length_b   1.000
_cell.length_c   1.000
_cell.angle_alpha   90.00
_cell.angle_beta   90.00
_cell.angle_gamma   90.00
#
_symmetry.space_group_name_H-M   'P 1'
#
loop_
_entity.id
_entity.type
_entity.pdbx_description
1 polymer ?
#
loop_
_entity_poly.entity_id
_entity_poly.type
_entity_poly.pdbx_seq_one_letter_code
_entity_poly.pdbx_strand_id
1 'polypeptide(L)'
;KDRQLALKKLIKVAEVIVVVGGRQSNNTRQLVETCRAAGKRALHVERPEELQPEWFRGVRAVGLTGGTSTLPETVEAVRQRLEEFHD
;
A
#
# COMPACT_ATOMS: atom_id res chain seq x y z
N LYS A 1 1.87 17.56 -6.62
CA LYS A 1 2.62 17.97 -5.42
C LYS A 1 2.05 17.33 -4.13
N ASP A 2 0.73 17.16 -4.02
CA ASP A 2 0.09 16.53 -2.84
C ASP A 2 0.41 15.05 -2.58
N ARG A 3 0.47 14.19 -3.61
CA ARG A 3 0.65 12.74 -3.41
C ARG A 3 1.98 12.35 -2.77
N GLN A 4 3.08 13.05 -3.08
CA GLN A 4 4.38 12.80 -2.44
C GLN A 4 4.41 13.22 -0.98
N LEU A 5 3.71 14.30 -0.62
CA LEU A 5 3.55 14.74 0.76
C LEU A 5 2.70 13.76 1.56
N ALA A 6 1.58 13.30 0.98
CA ALA A 6 0.74 12.26 1.56
C ALA A 6 1.52 10.96 1.79
N LEU A 7 2.28 10.51 0.78
CA LEU A 7 3.13 9.32 0.90
C LEU A 7 4.18 9.48 2.00
N LYS A 8 4.87 10.63 2.08
CA LYS A 8 5.86 10.88 3.14
C LYS A 8 5.24 10.85 4.54
N LYS A 9 4.03 11.39 4.71
CA LYS A 9 3.30 11.30 5.99
C LYS A 9 2.94 9.84 6.30
N LEU A 10 2.43 9.11 5.31
CA LEU A 10 2.06 7.71 5.41
C LEU A 10 3.26 6.83 5.79
N ILE A 11 4.43 7.07 5.17
CA ILE A 11 5.70 6.41 5.50
C ILE A 11 6.10 6.63 6.96
N LYS A 12 5.84 7.80 7.53
CA LYS A 12 6.22 8.09 8.93
C LYS A 12 5.35 7.32 9.93
N VAL A 13 4.05 7.21 9.68
CA VAL A 13 3.09 6.62 10.62
C VAL A 13 2.85 5.13 10.39
N ALA A 14 2.94 4.66 9.14
CA ALA A 14 2.73 3.27 8.81
C ALA A 14 4.01 2.44 9.02
N GLU A 15 3.82 1.21 9.50
CA GLU A 15 4.87 0.20 9.60
C GLU A 15 4.98 -0.59 8.29
N VAL A 16 3.82 -0.93 7.71
CA VAL A 16 3.69 -1.62 6.42
C VAL A 16 2.90 -0.75 5.47
N ILE A 17 3.35 -0.65 4.22
CA ILE A 17 2.69 0.14 3.18
C ILE A 17 2.28 -0.78 2.05
N VAL A 18 0.99 -0.84 1.77
CA VAL A 18 0.40 -1.57 0.66
C VAL A 18 0.18 -0.61 -0.49
N VAL A 19 0.84 -0.89 -1.61
CA VAL A 19 0.72 -0.15 -2.86
C VAL A 19 -0.12 -0.98 -3.83
N VAL A 20 -1.30 -0.48 -4.16
CA VAL A 20 -2.22 -1.10 -5.09
C VAL A 20 -2.01 -0.53 -6.49
N GLY A 21 -1.86 -1.40 -7.48
CA GLY A 21 -1.87 -1.01 -8.89
C GLY A 21 -1.04 -1.91 -9.78
N GLY A 22 -1.17 -1.74 -11.10
CA GLY A 22 -0.53 -2.64 -12.07
C GLY A 22 1.00 -2.75 -11.94
N ARG A 23 1.56 -3.96 -12.08
CA ARG A 23 3.03 -4.18 -12.07
C ARG A 23 3.78 -3.44 -13.16
N GLN A 24 3.11 -3.19 -14.29
CA GLN A 24 3.64 -2.43 -15.42
C GLN A 24 3.57 -0.90 -15.22
N SER A 25 2.88 -0.42 -14.17
CA SER A 25 2.76 1.02 -13.95
C SER A 25 4.02 1.59 -13.31
N ASN A 26 4.72 2.45 -14.06
CA ASN A 26 5.94 3.10 -13.57
C ASN A 26 5.68 3.95 -12.31
N ASN A 27 4.48 4.51 -12.18
CA ASN A 27 4.09 5.28 -11.01
C ASN A 27 3.95 4.39 -9.77
N THR A 28 3.35 3.20 -9.90
CA THR A 28 3.23 2.23 -8.81
C THR A 28 4.60 1.76 -8.35
N ARG A 29 5.49 1.44 -9.30
CA ARG A 29 6.86 1.03 -9.01
C ARG A 29 7.64 2.11 -8.26
N GLN A 30 7.55 3.38 -8.68
CA GLN A 30 8.17 4.50 -7.97
C GLN A 30 7.66 4.67 -6.53
N LEU A 31 6.36 4.44 -6.27
CA LEU A 31 5.82 4.51 -4.91
C LEU A 31 6.43 3.42 -4.01
N VAL A 32 6.50 2.19 -4.52
CA VAL A 32 7.10 1.04 -3.82
C VAL A 32 8.58 1.31 -3.54
N GLU A 33 9.33 1.77 -4.54
CA GLU A 33 10.76 2.10 -4.38
C GLU A 33 10.98 3.23 -3.38
N THR A 34 10.14 4.28 -3.40
CA THR A 34 10.23 5.39 -2.43
C THR A 34 10.00 4.91 -1.01
N CYS A 35 9.02 4.03 -0.79
CA CYS A 35 8.74 3.46 0.53
C CYS A 35 9.88 2.55 1.01
N ARG A 36 10.43 1.72 0.12
CA ARG A 36 11.59 0.86 0.42
C ARG A 36 12.85 1.68 0.71
N ALA A 37 13.10 2.73 -0.06
CA ALA A 37 14.21 3.65 0.13
C ALA A 37 14.11 4.38 1.49
N ALA A 38 12.89 4.60 2.00
CA ALA A 38 12.66 5.13 3.33
C ALA A 38 12.78 4.07 4.45
N GLY A 39 13.18 2.84 4.14
CA GLY A 39 13.33 1.74 5.09
C GLY A 39 12.01 1.12 5.56
N LYS A 40 10.89 1.41 4.88
CA LYS A 40 9.58 0.84 5.21
C LYS A 40 9.27 -0.40 4.39
N ARG A 41 8.47 -1.30 4.96
CA ARG A 41 8.03 -2.52 4.28
C ARG A 41 6.95 -2.17 3.26
N ALA A 42 7.34 -2.06 1.99
CA ALA A 42 6.42 -1.77 0.88
C ALA A 42 6.02 -3.05 0.15
N LEU A 43 4.72 -3.34 0.18
CA LEU A 43 4.06 -4.47 -0.47
C LEU A 43 3.34 -3.97 -1.71
N HIS A 44 3.48 -4.68 -2.81
CA HIS A 44 2.83 -4.34 -4.07
C HIS A 44 1.82 -5.43 -4.38
N VAL A 45 0.54 -5.04 -4.51
CA VAL A 45 -0.54 -5.93 -4.92
C VAL A 45 -1.33 -5.32 -6.07
N GLU A 46 -1.83 -6.15 -6.97
CA GLU A 46 -2.79 -5.77 -8.01
C GLU A 46 -4.21 -6.08 -7.56
N ARG A 47 -4.40 -7.11 -6.73
CA ARG A 47 -5.69 -7.58 -6.25
C ARG A 47 -5.72 -7.78 -4.73
N PRO A 48 -6.88 -7.64 -4.08
CA PRO A 48 -7.02 -7.94 -2.64
C PRO A 48 -6.65 -9.39 -2.29
N GLU A 49 -6.84 -10.31 -3.24
CA GLU A 49 -6.54 -11.73 -3.10
C GLU A 49 -5.03 -12.02 -2.90
N GLU A 50 -4.16 -11.12 -3.37
CA GLU A 50 -2.70 -11.25 -3.18
C GLU A 50 -2.25 -10.89 -1.76
N LEU A 51 -3.11 -10.27 -0.96
CA LEU A 51 -2.79 -9.89 0.41
C LEU A 51 -2.73 -11.13 1.31
N GLN A 52 -1.59 -11.30 1.98
CA GLN A 52 -1.42 -12.38 2.95
C GLN A 52 -1.58 -11.82 4.38
N PRO A 53 -2.42 -12.44 5.23
CA PRO A 53 -2.63 -11.98 6.61
C PRO A 53 -1.34 -11.99 7.43
N GLU A 54 -0.41 -12.89 7.09
CA GLU A 54 0.91 -13.02 7.70
C GLU A 54 1.74 -11.73 7.61
N TRP A 55 1.51 -10.90 6.60
CA TRP A 55 2.22 -9.64 6.41
C TRP A 55 1.77 -8.55 7.40
N PHE A 56 0.57 -8.69 7.95
CA PHE A 56 -0.08 -7.72 8.82
C PHE A 56 -0.17 -8.20 10.28
N ARG A 57 0.23 -9.44 10.56
CA ARG A 57 0.22 -10.00 11.91
C ARG A 57 1.14 -9.19 12.84
N GLY A 58 0.56 -8.60 13.89
CA GLY A 58 1.29 -7.78 14.86
C GLY A 58 1.64 -6.37 14.37
N VAL A 59 1.16 -5.96 13.20
CA VAL A 59 1.33 -4.61 12.65
C VAL A 59 0.22 -3.72 13.18
N ARG A 60 0.58 -2.57 13.78
CA ARG A 60 -0.41 -1.64 14.36
C ARG A 60 -0.91 -0.62 13.34
N ALA A 61 -0.07 -0.27 12.37
CA ALA A 61 -0.38 0.74 11.37
C ALA A 61 -0.03 0.26 9.95
N VAL A 62 -1.07 0.01 9.16
CA VAL A 62 -0.96 -0.32 7.73
C VAL A 62 -1.36 0.91 6.92
N GLY A 63 -0.46 1.35 6.04
CA GLY A 63 -0.72 2.43 5.10
C GLY A 63 -1.17 1.85 3.77
N LEU A 64 -2.29 2.35 3.24
CA LEU A 64 -2.78 1.97 1.91
C LEU A 64 -2.59 3.13 0.92
N THR A 65 -2.03 2.84 -0.25
CA THR A 65 -1.88 3.82 -1.32
C THR A 65 -2.08 3.18 -2.69
N GLY A 66 -2.67 3.91 -3.63
CA GLY A 66 -2.93 3.43 -4.98
C GLY A 66 -2.14 4.22 -6.02
N GLY A 67 -1.67 3.55 -7.08
CA GLY A 67 -1.16 4.23 -8.27
C GLY A 67 -2.26 5.05 -8.94
N THR A 68 -1.90 6.15 -9.63
CA THR A 68 -2.86 7.05 -10.29
C THR A 68 -3.79 6.35 -11.29
N SER A 69 -3.34 5.25 -11.89
CA SER A 69 -4.09 4.46 -12.87
C SER A 69 -4.87 3.29 -12.26
N THR A 70 -4.93 3.21 -10.92
CA THR A 70 -5.65 2.16 -10.21
C THR A 70 -7.08 2.62 -9.96
N LEU A 71 -8.04 1.75 -10.26
CA LEU A 71 -9.45 2.05 -10.02
C LEU A 71 -9.73 2.17 -8.52
N PRO A 72 -10.58 3.11 -8.09
CA PRO A 72 -10.92 3.31 -6.68
C PRO A 72 -11.57 2.06 -6.06
N GLU A 73 -12.35 1.31 -6.84
CA GLU A 73 -12.95 0.04 -6.41
C GLU A 73 -11.90 -0.99 -5.99
N THR A 74 -10.76 -1.06 -6.67
CA THR A 74 -9.69 -2.01 -6.35
C THR A 74 -9.00 -1.63 -5.05
N VAL A 75 -8.79 -0.33 -4.84
CA VAL A 75 -8.22 0.20 -3.60
C VAL A 75 -9.17 -0.06 -2.43
N GLU A 76 -10.48 0.15 -2.63
CA GLU A 76 -11.48 -0.11 -1.59
C GLU A 76 -11.61 -1.61 -1.27
N ALA A 77 -11.56 -2.49 -2.27
CA ALA A 77 -11.57 -3.93 -2.04
C ALA A 77 -10.34 -4.39 -1.24
N VAL A 78 -9.16 -3.84 -1.54
CA VAL A 78 -7.94 -4.07 -0.75
C VAL A 78 -8.10 -3.55 0.68
N ARG A 79 -8.70 -2.37 0.85
CA ARG A 79 -8.97 -1.80 2.17
C ARG A 79 -9.87 -2.73 3.00
N GLN A 80 -10.99 -3.17 2.45
CA GLN A 80 -11.91 -4.09 3.12
C GLN A 80 -11.20 -5.38 3.53
N ARG A 81 -10.35 -5.92 2.65
CA ARG A 81 -9.57 -7.12 2.93
C ARG A 81 -8.57 -6.91 4.08
N LEU A 82 -7.98 -5.72 4.20
CA LEU A 82 -7.10 -5.37 5.32
C LEU A 82 -7.88 -5.22 6.63
N GLU A 83 -9.11 -4.71 6.58
CA GLU A 83 -9.99 -4.61 7.76
C GLU A 83 -10.36 -6.01 8.29
N GLU A 84 -10.55 -7.00 7.41
CA GLU A 84 -10.75 -8.41 7.82
C GLU A 84 -9.53 -9.03 8.55
N PHE A 85 -8.32 -8.49 8.36
CA PHE A 85 -7.11 -8.96 9.05
C PHE A 85 -6.88 -8.29 10.40
N HIS A 86 -7.67 -7.27 10.75
CA HIS A 86 -7.51 -6.48 11.96
C HIS A 86 -8.50 -6.89 13.08
N ASP A 87 -8.95 -8.16 13.07
CA ASP A 87 -9.76 -8.78 14.13
C ASP A 87 -8.92 -9.11 15.38
#